data_AF-A0A285SCZ2-F1
#
_entry.id   AF-A0A285SCZ2-F1
#
_cell.length_a   1.000
_cell.length_b   1.000
_cell.length_c   1.000
_cell.angle_alpha   90.00
_cell.angle_beta   90.00
_cell.angle_gamma   90.00
#
_symmetry.space_group_name_H-M   'P 1'
#
loop_
_entity.id
_entity.type
_entity.pdbx_description
1 polymer ?
#
loop_
_entity_poly.entity_id
_entity_poly.type
_entity_poly.pdbx_seq_one_letter_code
_entity_poly.pdbx_strand_id
1 'polypeptide(L)'
;MKNFIIFGAVIVGILAIYFFGDFSINNKEEQEFINFQQFLNDEFFPVSKDCFDHFNQAVDELYAFTFSEWYFIEDGSEENINLQETLQQVEDNVLLNEVKTDQSIELKKNILNQIVSLKETLQLLYNAPTEDDQQSFEQFRLKFISMVDELSIEMEEMNTLFETNSQNTLEVR
;
A
#
# COMPACT_ATOMS: atom_id res chain seq x y z
N MET A 1 -17.19 -16.10 -11.54
CA MET A 1 -16.69 -14.89 -12.21
C MET A 1 -17.21 -13.69 -11.43
N LYS A 2 -16.45 -13.23 -10.44
CA LYS A 2 -16.79 -12.05 -9.62
C LYS A 2 -15.85 -10.92 -10.07
N ASN A 3 -16.46 -9.92 -10.69
CA ASN A 3 -16.11 -8.51 -10.83
C ASN A 3 -14.62 -8.11 -10.69
N PHE A 4 -13.98 -7.89 -11.84
CA PHE A 4 -12.55 -7.54 -12.00
C PHE A 4 -12.28 -6.02 -12.14
N ILE A 5 -13.19 -5.13 -11.72
CA ILE A 5 -13.06 -3.70 -12.03
C ILE A 5 -13.51 -2.84 -10.84
N ILE A 6 -12.74 -2.80 -9.75
CA ILE A 6 -12.89 -1.78 -8.70
C ILE A 6 -11.52 -1.37 -8.12
N PHE A 7 -10.44 -1.34 -8.91
CA PHE A 7 -9.12 -0.95 -8.36
C PHE A 7 -8.87 0.57 -8.37
N GLY A 8 -9.53 1.31 -9.25
CA GLY A 8 -9.36 2.77 -9.35
C GLY A 8 -10.08 3.60 -8.28
N ALA A 9 -11.00 3.03 -7.50
CA ALA A 9 -11.83 3.79 -6.55
C ALA A 9 -11.25 3.85 -5.12
N VAL A 10 -10.40 2.90 -4.73
CA VAL A 10 -9.90 2.79 -3.34
C VAL A 10 -8.82 3.84 -3.05
N ILE A 11 -7.96 4.16 -4.02
CA ILE A 11 -6.84 5.12 -3.86
C ILE A 11 -7.35 6.56 -3.64
N VAL A 12 -8.50 6.93 -4.21
CA VAL A 12 -9.05 8.30 -4.12
C VAL A 12 -9.58 8.62 -2.70
N GLY A 13 -9.94 7.60 -1.91
CA GLY A 13 -10.47 7.81 -0.55
C GLY A 13 -9.44 8.38 0.43
N ILE A 14 -8.17 8.01 0.29
CA ILE A 14 -7.10 8.36 1.25
C ILE A 14 -6.60 9.80 1.05
N LEU A 15 -6.58 10.30 -0.19
CA LEU A 15 -6.18 11.68 -0.50
C LEU A 15 -7.18 12.74 -0.01
N ALA A 16 -8.39 12.35 0.42
CA ALA A 16 -9.42 13.28 0.87
C ALA A 16 -9.30 13.68 2.36
N ILE A 17 -8.33 13.16 3.11
CA ILE A 17 -8.07 13.59 4.50
C ILE A 17 -7.10 14.78 4.51
N TYR A 18 -7.40 15.82 3.73
CA TYR A 18 -6.77 17.14 3.88
C TYR A 18 -7.66 18.02 4.76
N PHE A 19 -7.31 18.01 6.06
CA PHE A 19 -7.51 19.01 7.14
C PHE A 19 -8.50 20.17 6.94
N PHE A 20 -9.33 20.43 7.97
CA PHE A 20 -9.35 21.72 8.67
C PHE A 20 -10.00 21.57 10.06
N GLY A 21 -9.25 21.86 11.12
CA GLY A 21 -9.77 21.86 12.49
C GLY A 21 -8.74 22.29 13.51
N ASP A 22 -8.58 23.60 13.67
CA ASP A 22 -7.87 24.27 14.76
C ASP A 22 -8.40 23.74 16.12
N PHE A 23 -7.70 22.80 16.76
CA PHE A 23 -8.10 22.29 18.08
C PHE A 23 -6.93 22.34 19.06
N SER A 24 -6.82 23.51 19.68
CA SER A 24 -6.08 23.76 20.91
C SER A 24 -6.24 22.62 21.92
N ILE A 25 -5.11 21.94 22.21
CA ILE A 25 -4.67 21.43 23.51
C ILE A 25 -5.79 20.83 24.36
N ASN A 26 -5.99 19.50 24.34
CA ASN A 26 -6.41 18.77 25.55
C ASN A 26 -6.30 17.23 25.55
N ASN A 27 -5.85 16.56 24.48
CA ASN A 27 -5.64 15.11 24.55
C ASN A 27 -4.31 14.68 23.90
N LYS A 28 -3.30 14.36 24.72
CA LYS A 28 -1.97 13.97 24.24
C LYS A 28 -2.00 12.72 23.35
N GLU A 29 -2.95 11.83 23.62
CA GLU A 29 -3.15 10.59 22.87
C GLU A 29 -3.69 10.84 21.47
N GLU A 30 -4.66 11.74 21.34
CA GLU A 30 -5.25 12.16 20.06
C GLU A 30 -4.22 12.91 19.20
N GLN A 31 -3.41 13.78 19.82
CA GLN A 31 -2.34 14.47 19.10
C GLN A 31 -1.24 13.52 18.61
N GLU A 32 -0.88 12.51 19.40
CA GLU A 32 0.08 11.48 18.97
C GLU A 32 -0.45 10.71 17.76
N PHE A 33 -1.71 10.27 17.82
CA PHE A 33 -2.35 9.56 16.72
C PHE A 33 -2.43 10.42 15.44
N ILE A 34 -2.85 11.69 15.55
CA ILE A 34 -2.89 12.63 14.42
C ILE A 34 -1.50 12.85 13.84
N ASN A 35 -0.47 13.02 14.68
CA ASN A 35 0.90 13.20 14.20
C ASN A 35 1.40 11.95 13.46
N PHE A 36 1.09 10.77 13.97
CA PHE A 36 1.46 9.51 13.30
C PHE A 36 0.70 9.35 11.98
N GLN A 37 -0.59 9.66 11.94
CA GLN A 37 -1.37 9.66 10.71
C GLN A 37 -0.83 10.66 9.67
N GLN A 38 -0.44 11.87 10.10
CA GLN A 38 0.17 12.85 9.21
C GLN A 38 1.50 12.34 8.64
N PHE A 39 2.34 11.73 9.48
CA PHE A 39 3.56 11.06 9.01
C PHE A 39 3.25 9.98 7.97
N LEU A 40 2.20 9.16 8.17
CA LEU A 40 1.80 8.15 7.19
C LEU A 40 1.31 8.77 5.87
N ASN A 41 0.58 9.89 5.93
CA ASN A 41 0.15 10.64 4.74
C ASN A 41 1.31 11.20 3.94
N ASP A 42 2.38 11.61 4.61
CA ASP A 42 3.54 12.22 3.96
C ASP A 42 4.54 11.18 3.44
N GLU A 43 4.70 10.05 4.14
CA GLU A 43 5.77 9.09 3.87
C GLU A 43 5.27 7.76 3.30
N PHE A 44 4.20 7.18 3.87
CA PHE A 44 3.76 5.82 3.51
C PHE A 44 2.75 5.79 2.37
N PHE A 45 1.67 6.57 2.45
CA PHE A 45 0.59 6.51 1.44
C PHE A 45 1.02 6.90 0.02
N PRO A 46 1.90 7.89 -0.18
CA PRO A 46 2.42 8.18 -1.52
C PRO A 46 3.13 6.95 -2.11
N VAL A 47 4.01 6.31 -1.35
CA VAL A 47 4.78 5.14 -1.80
C VAL A 47 3.87 3.92 -1.99
N SER A 48 2.91 3.71 -1.09
CA SER A 48 1.90 2.65 -1.23
C SER A 48 1.11 2.82 -2.53
N LYS A 49 0.68 4.05 -2.84
CA LYS A 49 -0.02 4.36 -4.09
C LYS A 49 0.86 4.06 -5.30
N ASP A 50 2.12 4.48 -5.29
CA ASP A 50 3.03 4.24 -6.41
C ASP A 50 3.26 2.73 -6.63
N CYS A 51 3.37 1.93 -5.56
CA CYS A 51 3.38 0.47 -5.65
C CYS A 51 2.12 -0.10 -6.31
N PHE A 52 0.93 0.36 -5.90
CA PHE A 52 -0.33 -0.10 -6.51
C PHE A 52 -0.45 0.29 -7.98
N ASP A 53 -0.05 1.51 -8.35
CA ASP A 53 -0.06 1.94 -9.74
C ASP A 53 0.88 1.06 -10.59
N HIS A 54 2.07 0.77 -10.09
CA HIS A 54 3.03 -0.13 -10.74
C HIS A 54 2.49 -1.57 -10.86
N PHE A 55 1.84 -2.09 -9.81
CA PHE A 55 1.21 -3.42 -9.87
C PHE A 55 0.05 -3.48 -10.85
N ASN A 56 -0.80 -2.45 -10.89
CA ASN A 56 -1.90 -2.37 -11.84
C ASN A 56 -1.38 -2.34 -13.28
N GLN A 57 -0.31 -1.57 -13.53
CA GLN A 57 0.36 -1.59 -14.83
C GLN A 57 0.89 -2.98 -15.16
N ALA A 58 1.59 -3.65 -14.23
CA ALA A 58 2.05 -5.01 -14.44
C ALA A 58 0.90 -5.99 -14.78
N VAL A 59 -0.25 -5.88 -14.11
CA VAL A 59 -1.45 -6.67 -14.41
C VAL A 59 -1.99 -6.37 -15.82
N ASP A 60 -2.08 -5.10 -16.21
CA ASP A 60 -2.54 -4.69 -17.55
C ASP A 60 -1.61 -5.25 -18.65
N GLU A 61 -0.30 -5.13 -18.46
CA GLU A 61 0.71 -5.66 -19.38
C GLU A 61 0.67 -7.20 -19.47
N LEU A 62 0.38 -7.90 -18.36
CA LEU A 62 0.15 -9.34 -18.34
C LEU A 62 -1.10 -9.76 -19.12
N TYR A 63 -2.15 -8.94 -19.12
CA TYR A 63 -3.36 -9.20 -19.93
C TYR A 63 -3.18 -8.81 -21.40
N ALA A 64 -2.35 -7.81 -21.68
CA ALA A 64 -2.05 -7.35 -23.03
C ALA A 64 -0.99 -8.20 -23.75
N PHE A 65 -0.35 -9.15 -23.05
CA PHE A 65 0.78 -9.96 -23.55
C PHE A 65 1.99 -9.09 -23.97
N THR A 66 2.22 -8.02 -23.22
CA THR A 66 3.29 -7.04 -23.43
C THR A 66 4.20 -6.90 -22.21
N PHE A 67 3.97 -7.71 -21.17
CA PHE A 67 4.75 -7.74 -19.93
C PHE A 67 6.26 -7.83 -20.15
N SER A 68 6.75 -8.73 -21.00
CA SER A 68 8.20 -8.86 -21.18
C SER A 68 8.86 -7.63 -21.79
N GLU A 69 8.17 -6.94 -22.69
CA GLU A 69 8.68 -5.67 -23.28
C GLU A 69 8.75 -4.60 -22.19
N TRP A 70 7.62 -4.34 -21.53
CA TRP A 70 7.53 -3.34 -20.48
C TRP A 70 8.51 -3.59 -19.31
N TYR A 71 8.58 -4.84 -18.84
CA TYR A 71 9.33 -5.17 -17.63
C TYR A 71 10.84 -5.31 -17.87
N PHE A 72 11.24 -6.01 -18.95
CA PHE A 72 12.65 -6.35 -19.18
C PHE A 72 13.36 -5.42 -20.17
N ILE A 73 12.64 -4.69 -21.01
CA ILE A 73 13.23 -3.84 -22.06
C ILE A 73 13.03 -2.36 -21.76
N GLU A 74 11.85 -1.98 -21.27
CA GLU A 74 11.56 -0.62 -20.83
C GLU A 74 11.90 -0.43 -19.34
N ASP A 75 11.15 0.43 -18.63
CA ASP A 75 11.50 0.91 -17.29
C ASP A 75 10.89 0.07 -16.16
N GLY A 76 10.07 -0.96 -16.45
CA GLY A 76 9.30 -1.68 -15.43
C GLY A 76 10.17 -2.34 -14.35
N SER A 77 11.30 -2.95 -14.72
CA SER A 77 12.22 -3.55 -13.73
C SER A 77 12.97 -2.51 -12.90
N GLU A 78 13.34 -1.36 -13.47
CA GLU A 78 14.01 -0.26 -12.76
C GLU A 78 13.05 0.37 -11.74
N GLU A 79 11.82 0.67 -12.15
CA GLU A 79 10.78 1.18 -11.26
C GLU A 79 10.51 0.22 -10.09
N ASN A 80 10.42 -1.08 -10.36
CA ASN A 80 10.25 -2.09 -9.33
C ASN A 80 11.39 -2.13 -8.30
N ILE A 81 12.65 -1.89 -8.73
CA ILE A 81 13.80 -1.80 -7.81
C ILE A 81 13.71 -0.52 -6.97
N ASN A 82 13.44 0.62 -7.62
CA ASN A 82 13.32 1.91 -6.94
C ASN A 82 12.19 1.89 -5.87
N LEU A 83 11.07 1.25 -6.17
CA LEU A 83 9.97 1.06 -5.22
C LEU A 83 10.38 0.18 -4.04
N GLN A 84 11.13 -0.90 -4.26
CA GLN A 84 11.65 -1.74 -3.16
C GLN A 84 12.57 -0.96 -2.22
N GLU A 85 13.48 -0.15 -2.77
CA GLU A 85 14.39 0.69 -1.98
C GLU A 85 13.63 1.76 -1.19
N THR A 86 12.68 2.43 -1.84
CA THR A 86 11.85 3.47 -1.21
C THR A 86 11.00 2.88 -0.09
N LEU A 87 10.39 1.72 -0.33
CA LEU A 87 9.56 1.04 0.65
C LEU A 87 10.37 0.53 1.85
N GLN A 88 11.64 0.13 1.64
CA GLN A 88 12.56 -0.17 2.74
C GLN A 88 12.85 1.05 3.61
N GLN A 89 13.04 2.23 3.00
CA GLN A 89 13.25 3.47 3.77
C GLN A 89 12.01 3.85 4.58
N VAL A 90 10.82 3.70 4.00
CA VAL A 90 9.55 3.92 4.70
C VAL A 90 9.39 2.94 5.87
N GLU A 91 9.71 1.66 5.68
CA GLU A 91 9.70 0.66 6.76
C GLU A 91 10.57 1.11 7.94
N ASP A 92 11.81 1.51 7.66
CA ASP A 92 12.77 1.98 8.66
C ASP A 92 12.22 3.20 9.40
N ASN A 93 11.65 4.17 8.66
CA ASN A 93 11.04 5.37 9.24
C ASN A 93 9.83 5.03 10.13
N VAL A 94 8.94 4.15 9.68
CA VAL A 94 7.78 3.68 10.47
C VAL A 94 8.26 2.99 11.74
N LEU A 95 9.27 2.11 11.66
CA LEU A 95 9.85 1.42 12.80
C LEU A 95 10.45 2.39 13.82
N LEU A 96 11.15 3.44 13.37
CA LEU A 96 11.75 4.47 14.21
C LEU A 96 10.73 5.43 14.82
N ASN A 97 9.53 5.56 14.24
CA ASN A 97 8.49 6.42 14.78
C ASN A 97 7.92 5.85 16.10
N GLU A 98 8.23 6.49 17.22
CA GLU A 98 7.78 6.05 18.55
C GLU A 98 6.31 6.40 18.79
N VAL A 99 5.46 5.37 18.84
CA VAL A 99 4.05 5.47 19.21
C VAL A 99 3.80 4.75 20.53
N LYS A 100 2.91 5.29 21.36
CA LYS A 100 2.68 4.85 22.76
C LYS A 100 1.22 4.50 23.04
N THR A 101 0.27 5.06 22.28
CA THR A 101 -1.14 4.73 22.44
C THR A 101 -1.48 3.40 21.77
N ASP A 102 -2.38 2.61 22.37
CA ASP A 102 -2.78 1.31 21.83
C ASP A 102 -3.29 1.42 20.38
N GLN A 103 -4.05 2.47 20.08
CA GLN A 103 -4.55 2.77 18.73
C GLN A 103 -3.41 3.03 17.73
N SER A 104 -2.42 3.85 18.09
CA SER A 104 -1.28 4.14 17.21
C SER A 104 -0.38 2.90 17.04
N ILE A 105 -0.25 2.07 18.07
CA ILE A 105 0.48 0.79 18.02
C ILE A 105 -0.23 -0.18 17.06
N GLU A 106 -1.55 -0.28 17.13
CA GLU A 106 -2.34 -1.12 16.23
C GLU A 106 -2.24 -0.66 14.78
N LEU A 107 -2.38 0.65 14.55
CA LEU A 107 -2.18 1.25 13.22
C LEU A 107 -0.76 0.97 12.70
N LYS A 108 0.28 1.20 13.52
CA LYS A 108 1.67 0.93 13.14
C LYS A 108 1.89 -0.53 12.74
N LYS A 109 1.30 -1.49 13.48
CA LYS A 109 1.39 -2.92 13.12
C LYS A 109 0.72 -3.21 11.79
N ASN A 110 -0.47 -2.65 11.55
CA ASN A 110 -1.17 -2.84 10.29
C ASN A 110 -0.37 -2.26 9.10
N ILE A 111 0.21 -1.07 9.25
CA ILE A 111 1.10 -0.46 8.24
C ILE A 111 2.33 -1.33 7.97
N LEU A 112 2.99 -1.85 9.01
CA LEU A 112 4.15 -2.73 8.82
C LEU A 112 3.78 -4.03 8.11
N ASN A 113 2.61 -4.60 8.38
CA ASN A 113 2.13 -5.79 7.65
C ASN A 113 1.91 -5.47 6.17
N GLN A 114 1.27 -4.35 5.84
CA GLN A 114 1.09 -3.92 4.45
C GLN A 114 2.43 -3.69 3.75
N ILE A 115 3.40 -3.07 4.43
CA ILE A 115 4.75 -2.90 3.89
C ILE A 115 5.36 -4.27 3.53
N VAL A 116 5.21 -5.28 4.39
CA VAL A 116 5.67 -6.64 4.09
C VAL A 116 4.96 -7.20 2.84
N SER A 117 3.63 -7.12 2.76
CA SER A 117 2.86 -7.61 1.61
C SER A 117 3.26 -6.91 0.30
N LEU A 118 3.48 -5.59 0.34
CA LEU A 118 3.95 -4.80 -0.81
C LEU A 118 5.35 -5.25 -1.24
N LYS A 119 6.29 -5.42 -0.30
CA LYS A 119 7.66 -5.89 -0.58
C LYS A 119 7.66 -7.30 -1.16
N GLU A 120 6.85 -8.22 -0.62
CA GLU A 120 6.73 -9.58 -1.14
C GLU A 120 6.20 -9.60 -2.59
N THR A 121 5.26 -8.69 -2.90
CA THR A 121 4.69 -8.56 -4.24
C THR A 121 5.71 -7.98 -5.24
N LEU A 122 6.44 -6.91 -4.87
CA LEU A 122 7.55 -6.37 -5.67
C LEU A 122 8.67 -7.41 -5.86
N GLN A 123 8.95 -8.22 -4.83
CA GLN A 123 9.96 -9.27 -4.89
C GLN A 123 9.53 -10.43 -5.79
N LEU A 124 8.23 -10.78 -5.83
CA LEU A 124 7.70 -11.74 -6.79
C LEU A 124 7.88 -11.22 -8.22
N LEU A 125 7.55 -9.94 -8.45
CA LEU A 125 7.68 -9.28 -9.73
C LEU A 125 9.15 -9.22 -10.20
N TYR A 126 10.08 -8.91 -9.28
CA TYR A 126 11.53 -8.95 -9.54
C TYR A 126 12.02 -10.32 -10.02
N ASN A 127 11.40 -11.39 -9.52
CA ASN A 127 11.73 -12.76 -9.89
C ASN A 127 10.82 -13.31 -11.00
N ALA A 128 10.16 -12.43 -11.78
CA ALA A 128 9.31 -12.86 -12.87
C ALA A 128 10.09 -13.75 -13.85
N PRO A 129 9.57 -14.95 -14.18
CA PRO A 129 10.18 -15.80 -15.19
C PRO A 129 9.99 -15.17 -16.57
N THR A 130 10.82 -15.58 -17.52
CA THR A 130 10.63 -15.24 -18.94
C THR A 130 9.38 -15.92 -19.50
N GLU A 131 8.69 -15.27 -20.46
CA GLU A 131 7.51 -15.84 -21.14
C GLU A 131 7.78 -17.15 -21.90
N ASP A 132 9.04 -17.44 -22.21
CA ASP A 132 9.47 -18.70 -22.86
C ASP A 132 9.11 -19.95 -22.02
N ASP A 133 9.12 -19.84 -20.69
CA ASP A 133 8.64 -20.89 -19.79
C ASP A 133 7.15 -20.67 -19.49
N GLN A 134 6.30 -21.14 -20.40
CA GLN A 134 4.85 -20.95 -20.32
C GLN A 134 4.25 -21.42 -18.99
N GLN A 135 4.76 -22.52 -18.41
CA GLN A 135 4.21 -23.05 -17.17
C GLN A 135 4.60 -22.17 -15.98
N SER A 136 5.88 -21.81 -15.87
CA SER A 136 6.32 -20.92 -14.79
C SER A 136 5.73 -19.52 -14.93
N PHE A 137 5.60 -19.00 -16.15
CA PHE A 137 5.00 -17.71 -16.41
C PHE A 137 3.52 -17.66 -16.04
N GLU A 138 2.73 -18.68 -16.40
CA GLU A 138 1.32 -18.72 -16.00
C GLU A 138 1.14 -18.86 -14.48
N GLN A 139 2.00 -19.63 -13.81
CA GLN A 139 1.99 -19.72 -12.35
C GLN A 139 2.35 -18.39 -11.69
N PHE A 140 3.35 -17.70 -12.21
CA PHE A 140 3.72 -16.35 -11.80
C PHE A 140 2.54 -15.39 -11.97
N ARG A 141 1.94 -15.34 -13.17
CA ARG A 141 0.81 -14.46 -13.50
C ARG A 141 -0.36 -14.65 -12.53
N LEU A 142 -0.78 -15.89 -12.30
CA LEU A 142 -1.88 -16.20 -11.37
C LEU A 142 -1.53 -15.83 -9.93
N LYS A 143 -0.30 -16.10 -9.49
CA LYS A 143 0.14 -15.76 -8.13
C LYS A 143 0.21 -14.24 -7.94
N PHE A 144 0.77 -13.52 -8.90
CA PHE A 144 0.92 -12.07 -8.85
C PHE A 144 -0.45 -11.38 -8.77
N ILE A 145 -1.38 -11.75 -9.65
CA ILE A 145 -2.76 -11.22 -9.62
C ILE A 145 -3.42 -11.49 -8.26
N SER A 146 -3.27 -12.71 -7.72
CA SER A 146 -3.84 -13.05 -6.40
C SER A 146 -3.25 -12.20 -5.26
N MET A 147 -1.94 -11.90 -5.30
CA MET A 147 -1.31 -11.07 -4.27
C MET A 147 -1.75 -9.60 -4.37
N VAL A 148 -1.95 -9.08 -5.58
CA VAL A 148 -2.49 -7.72 -5.80
C VAL A 148 -3.94 -7.63 -5.30
N ASP A 149 -4.74 -8.68 -5.51
CA ASP A 149 -6.11 -8.79 -4.96
C ASP A 149 -6.09 -8.80 -3.42
N GLU A 150 -5.21 -9.58 -2.80
CA GLU A 150 -5.05 -9.65 -1.33
C GLU A 150 -4.62 -8.31 -0.72
N LEU A 151 -3.64 -7.63 -1.34
CA LEU A 151 -3.21 -6.28 -0.94
C LEU A 151 -4.37 -5.27 -0.95
N SER A 152 -5.28 -5.39 -1.91
CA SER A 152 -6.44 -4.52 -1.99
C SER A 152 -7.42 -4.75 -0.83
N ILE A 153 -7.54 -5.99 -0.36
CA ILE A 153 -8.34 -6.33 0.83
C ILE A 153 -7.69 -5.74 2.10
N GLU A 154 -6.36 -5.87 2.26
CA GLU A 154 -5.63 -5.29 3.38
C GLU A 154 -5.82 -3.76 3.45
N MET A 155 -5.87 -3.10 2.29
CA MET A 155 -6.14 -1.67 2.17
C MET A 155 -7.56 -1.29 2.65
N GLU A 156 -8.57 -2.13 2.37
CA GLU A 156 -9.94 -1.94 2.86
C GLU A 156 -10.02 -2.08 4.40
N GLU A 157 -9.28 -3.02 4.98
CA GLU A 157 -9.18 -3.18 6.44
C GLU A 157 -8.57 -1.94 7.09
N MET A 158 -7.52 -1.38 6.49
CA MET A 158 -6.91 -0.14 6.96
C MET A 158 -7.87 1.05 6.90
N ASN A 159 -8.65 1.19 5.82
CA ASN A 159 -9.68 2.22 5.73
C ASN A 159 -10.70 2.10 6.88
N THR A 160 -11.08 0.87 7.23
CA THR A 160 -11.99 0.60 8.36
C THR A 160 -11.39 1.03 9.70
N LEU A 161 -10.08 0.83 9.91
CA LEU A 161 -9.36 1.30 11.10
C LEU A 161 -9.35 2.84 11.18
N PHE A 162 -9.18 3.53 10.06
CA PHE A 162 -9.26 5.00 10.02
C PHE A 162 -10.67 5.53 10.31
N GLU A 163 -11.70 4.91 9.73
CA GLU A 163 -13.10 5.30 9.96
C GLU A 163 -13.54 5.07 11.41
N THR A 164 -13.19 3.92 12.00
CA THR A 164 -13.51 3.58 13.40
C THR A 164 -12.87 4.57 14.38
N ASN A 165 -11.61 4.94 14.14
CA ASN A 165 -10.91 5.92 14.99
C ASN A 165 -11.42 7.36 14.80
N SER A 166 -11.91 7.70 13.60
CA SER A 166 -12.56 8.99 13.33
C SER A 166 -13.96 9.10 13.96
N GLN A 167 -14.67 7.98 14.17
CA GLN A 167 -15.97 7.96 14.85
C GLN A 167 -15.82 7.99 16.38
N ASN A 168 -14.84 7.28 16.94
CA ASN A 168 -14.56 7.31 18.38
C ASN A 168 -14.14 8.71 18.89
N THR A 169 -13.56 9.55 18.04
CA THR A 169 -13.26 10.96 18.35
C THR A 169 -14.51 11.85 18.33
N LEU A 170 -15.61 11.42 17.70
CA LEU A 170 -16.88 12.15 17.65
C LEU A 170 -17.86 11.76 18.78
N GLU A 171 -17.81 10.52 19.28
CA GLU A 171 -18.70 10.04 20.35
C GLU A 171 -18.26 10.42 21.77
N VAL A 172 -17.06 10.98 21.95
CA VAL A 172 -16.58 11.51 23.25
C VAL A 172 -17.01 12.98 23.47
N ARG A 173 -17.89 13.52 22.62
CA ARG A 173 -18.50 14.85 22.77
C ARG A 173 -19.90 14.79 23.38
#